data_AF-A0A6P7GE91-F1
#
_entry.id   AF-A0A6P7GE91-F1
#
_cell.length_a   1.000
_cell.length_b   1.000
_cell.length_c   1.000
_cell.angle_alpha   90.00
_cell.angle_beta   90.00
_cell.angle_gamma   90.00
#
_symmetry.space_group_name_H-M   'P 1'
#
loop_
_entity.id
_entity.type
_entity.pdbx_description
1 polymer ?
#
loop_
_entity_poly.entity_id
_entity_poly.type
_entity_poly.pdbx_seq_one_letter_code
_entity_poly.pdbx_strand_id
1 'polypeptide(L)' 'MLQDMFGEDSVPKIFKGEKLYVTVNDKRADINLTNLEVKCPNDETFQQIVQTAVTKLYQCLAPPQVET' A
#
# COMPACT_ATOMS: atom_id res chain seq x y z
N MET A 1 15.58 -9.19 7.49
CA MET A 1 14.36 -9.73 8.13
C MET A 1 13.34 -10.23 7.09
N LEU A 2 12.79 -9.39 6.18
CA LEU A 2 11.88 -9.90 5.14
C LEU A 2 12.56 -10.78 4.08
N GLN A 3 13.74 -10.39 3.58
CA GLN A 3 14.55 -11.25 2.69
C GLN A 3 14.95 -12.58 3.32
N ASP A 4 15.33 -12.56 4.60
CA ASP A 4 15.68 -13.79 5.32
C ASP A 4 14.48 -14.71 5.52
N MET A 5 13.25 -14.17 5.54
CA MET A 5 12.01 -14.94 5.73
C MET A 5 11.37 -15.40 4.41
N PHE A 6 11.55 -14.65 3.33
CA PHE A 6 10.78 -14.84 2.08
C PHE A 6 11.65 -14.99 0.81
N GLY A 7 12.98 -15.03 0.95
CA GLY A 7 13.93 -15.24 -0.15
C GLY A 7 14.41 -13.95 -0.82
N GLU A 8 15.42 -14.05 -1.69
CA GLU A 8 16.07 -12.87 -2.31
C GLU A 8 15.11 -12.00 -3.13
N ASP A 9 14.05 -12.58 -3.68
CA ASP A 9 13.01 -11.91 -4.49
C ASP A 9 11.92 -11.21 -3.67
N SER A 10 11.92 -11.38 -2.35
CA SER A 10 10.85 -10.88 -1.48
C SER A 10 10.75 -9.36 -1.38
N VAL A 11 11.79 -8.65 -1.82
CA VAL A 11 11.75 -7.19 -1.99
C VAL A 11 12.55 -6.85 -3.26
N PRO A 12 11.90 -6.43 -4.35
CA PRO A 12 12.65 -5.99 -5.53
C PRO A 12 13.51 -4.78 -5.15
N LYS A 13 14.82 -4.83 -5.45
CA LYS A 13 15.82 -3.77 -5.14
C LYS A 13 15.44 -2.36 -5.64
N ILE A 14 14.44 -2.26 -6.52
CA ILE A 14 13.96 -1.04 -7.18
C ILE A 14 12.76 -0.40 -6.47
N PHE A 15 12.08 -1.10 -5.55
CA PHE A 15 11.08 -0.47 -4.71
C PHE A 15 11.78 0.42 -3.69
N LYS A 16 12.05 1.68 -4.07
CA LYS A 16 11.96 2.77 -3.10
C LYS A 16 10.58 2.61 -2.47
N GLY A 17 10.52 2.10 -1.23
CA GLY A 17 9.33 1.53 -0.56
C GLY A 17 8.17 2.49 -0.32
N GLU A 18 8.11 3.57 -1.09
CA GLU A 18 7.14 4.66 -1.04
C GLU A 18 6.00 4.45 -2.05
N LYS A 19 6.14 3.57 -3.04
CA LYS A 19 5.14 3.37 -4.10
C LYS A 19 4.76 1.90 -4.26
N LEU A 20 3.46 1.62 -4.16
CA LEU A 20 2.84 0.33 -4.40
C LEU A 20 1.74 0.52 -5.46
N TYR A 21 1.34 -0.53 -6.17
CA TYR A 21 0.16 -0.48 -7.01
C TYR A 21 -0.64 -1.78 -6.88
N VAL A 22 -1.96 -1.68 -7.07
CA VAL A 22 -2.88 -2.82 -7.07
C VAL A 22 -3.64 -2.81 -8.38
N THR A 23 -3.76 -3.98 -9.01
CA THR A 23 -4.55 -4.16 -10.23
C THR A 23 -5.66 -5.19 -10.00
N VAL A 24 -6.89 -4.83 -10.35
CA VAL A 24 -8.07 -5.71 -10.31
C VAL A 24 -8.86 -5.52 -11.59
N ASN A 25 -9.08 -6.58 -12.37
CA ASN A 25 -9.81 -6.52 -13.65
C ASN A 25 -9.34 -5.36 -14.55
N ASP A 26 -8.02 -5.29 -14.79
CA ASP A 26 -7.34 -4.24 -15.57
C ASP A 26 -7.42 -2.81 -15.03
N LYS A 27 -8.10 -2.59 -13.90
CA LYS A 27 -8.10 -1.31 -13.19
C LYS A 27 -6.90 -1.25 -12.27
N ARG A 28 -6.11 -0.18 -12.38
CA ARG A 28 -4.91 0.04 -11.59
C ARG A 28 -5.10 1.21 -10.63
N ALA A 29 -4.76 1.00 -9.37
CA ALA A 29 -4.65 2.06 -8.36
C ALA A 29 -3.19 2.18 -7.93
N ASP A 30 -2.63 3.38 -8.04
CA ASP A 30 -1.29 3.69 -7.53
C ASP A 30 -1.40 4.19 -6.09
N ILE A 31 -0.58 3.63 -5.21
CA ILE A 31 -0.60 3.86 -3.76
C ILE A 31 0.74 4.46 -3.35
N ASN A 32 0.69 5.63 -2.71
CA ASN A 32 1.84 6.23 -2.06
C ASN A 32 1.83 5.84 -0.59
N LEU A 33 2.78 5.03 -0.15
CA LEU A 33 2.85 4.52 1.22
C LEU A 33 3.37 5.57 2.22
N THR A 34 3.99 6.66 1.75
CA THR A 34 4.48 7.74 2.63
C THR A 34 3.34 8.59 3.19
N ASN A 35 2.31 8.85 2.39
CA ASN A 35 1.15 9.66 2.77
C ASN A 35 -0.18 8.90 2.71
N LEU A 36 -0.13 7.60 2.40
CA LEU A 36 -1.28 6.71 2.21
C LEU A 36 -2.24 7.16 1.10
N GLU A 37 -1.79 7.98 0.15
CA GLU A 37 -2.62 8.49 -0.94
C GLU A 37 -2.83 7.41 -2.01
N VAL A 38 -4.09 7.22 -2.42
CA VAL A 38 -4.47 6.31 -3.51
C VAL A 38 -4.99 7.10 -4.71
N LYS A 39 -4.44 6.83 -5.90
CA LYS A 39 -4.86 7.44 -7.17
C LYS A 39 -5.42 6.40 -8.14
N CYS A 40 -6.64 6.62 -8.61
CA CYS A 40 -7.21 5.91 -9.76
C CYS A 40 -8.07 6.87 -10.58
N PRO A 41 -7.51 7.52 -11.63
CA PRO A 41 -8.20 8.62 -12.33
C PRO A 41 -9.51 8.22 -13.02
N ASN A 42 -9.64 6.94 -13.40
CA ASN A 42 -10.74 6.46 -14.23
C ASN A 42 -11.81 5.70 -13.43
N ASP A 43 -11.63 5.53 -12.11
CA ASP A 43 -12.56 4.79 -11.26
C ASP A 43 -12.48 5.24 -9.80
N GLU A 44 -13.32 6.22 -9.44
CA GLU A 44 -13.39 6.77 -8.09
C GLU A 44 -13.88 5.74 -7.06
N THR A 45 -14.79 4.84 -7.45
CA THR A 45 -15.28 3.78 -6.55
C THR A 45 -14.15 2.82 -6.20
N PHE A 46 -13.38 2.38 -7.19
CA PHE A 46 -12.19 1.55 -6.95
C PHE A 46 -11.14 2.28 -6.12
N GLN A 47 -10.90 3.57 -6.38
CA GLN A 47 -10.02 4.39 -5.56
C GLN A 47 -10.44 4.38 -4.09
N GLN A 48 -11.72 4.64 -3.78
CA GLN A 48 -12.22 4.68 -2.40
C GLN A 48 -12.12 3.32 -1.70
N ILE A 49 -12.38 2.22 -2.43
CA ILE A 49 -12.22 0.85 -1.90
C ILE A 49 -10.76 0.61 -1.51
N VAL A 50 -9.82 0.89 -2.42
CA VAL A 50 -8.39 0.69 -2.18
C VAL A 50 -7.89 1.61 -1.06
N GLN A 51 -8.32 2.88 -1.05
CA GLN A 51 -8.02 3.84 0.02
C GLN A 51 -8.45 3.31 1.40
N THR A 52 -9.67 2.78 1.50
CA THR A 52 -10.19 2.22 2.76
C THR A 52 -9.37 1.01 3.21
N ALA A 53 -9.01 0.12 2.29
CA ALA A 53 -8.23 -1.07 2.59
C ALA A 53 -6.82 -0.72 3.09
N VAL A 54 -6.13 0.21 2.41
CA VAL A 54 -4.78 0.68 2.79
C VAL A 54 -4.81 1.36 4.16
N THR A 55 -5.78 2.24 4.41
CA THR A 55 -5.91 2.91 5.71
C THR A 55 -6.15 1.92 6.84
N LYS A 56 -7.03 0.93 6.65
CA LYS A 56 -7.30 -0.11 7.66
C LYS A 56 -6.08 -0.99 7.90
N LEU A 57 -5.38 -1.41 6.85
CA LEU A 57 -4.16 -2.20 6.97
C LEU A 57 -3.09 -1.45 7.75
N TYR A 58 -2.89 -0.16 7.45
CA TYR A 58 -1.98 0.69 8.19
C TYR A 58 -2.36 0.76 9.67
N GLN A 59 -3.64 1.01 9.99
CA GLN A 59 -4.12 1.06 11.38
C GLN A 59 -3.92 -0.27 12.14
N CYS A 60 -4.01 -1.41 11.46
CA CYS A 60 -3.79 -2.73 12.08
C CYS A 60 -2.31 -3.04 12.35
N LEU A 61 -1.39 -2.45 11.59
CA LEU A 61 0.05 -2.72 11.68
C LEU A 61 0.82 -1.62 12.41
N ALA A 62 0.29 -0.39 12.42
CA ALA A 62 0.90 0.73 13.09
C ALA A 62 0.91 0.50 14.61
N PRO A 63 2.00 0.89 15.30
CA PRO A 63 2.02 0.86 16.75
C PRO A 63 0.84 1.66 17.32
N PRO A 64 0.28 1.27 18.48
CA PRO A 64 -0.71 2.08 19.18
C PRO A 64 -0.16 3.50 19.37
N GLN A 65 -0.90 4.50 18.90
CA GLN A 65 -0.54 5.90 19.16
C GLN A 65 -0.78 6.16 20.65
N VAL A 66 0.30 6.32 21.41
CA VAL A 66 0.20 6.75 22.81
C VAL A 66 -0.14 8.24 22.79
N GLU A 67 -1.35 8.60 23.19
CA GLU A 67 -1.70 10.01 23.40
C GLU A 67 -0.85 10.55 24.55
N THR A 68 0.05 11.49 24.24
CA THR A 68 0.86 12.26 25.21
C THR A 68 0.18 13.54 25.61
#